data_AF-A0A2I1HX87-F1
#
_entry.id   AF-A0A2I1HX87-F1
#
_cell.length_a   1.000
_cell.length_b   1.000
_cell.length_c   1.000
_cell.angle_alpha   90.00
_cell.angle_beta   90.00
_cell.angle_gamma   90.00
#
_symmetry.space_group_name_H-M   'P 1'
#
loop_
_entity.id
_entity.type
_entity.pdbx_description
1 polymer ?
#
loop_
_entity_poly.entity_id
_entity_poly.type
_entity_poly.pdbx_seq_one_letter_code
_entity_poly.pdbx_strand_id
1 'polypeptide(L)'
;MEFPKYNGNIHPDEWIKDIQKFYYIWKTTYKEFLRIAISLVDPTIKLPTEIRDIEELCNALKEDISFTIFKNTNKRILQSLKYIPERK
;
A
#
# COMPACT_ATOMS: atom_id res chain seq x y z
N MET A 1 4.93 18.10 5.76
CA MET A 1 4.00 17.28 4.97
C MET A 1 3.75 15.99 5.75
N GLU A 2 2.49 15.65 5.98
CA GLU A 2 2.12 14.35 6.56
C GLU A 2 2.05 13.31 5.44
N PHE A 3 2.66 12.15 5.64
CA PHE A 3 2.59 11.06 4.65
C PHE A 3 1.21 10.38 4.74
N PRO A 4 0.55 10.08 3.61
CA PRO A 4 -0.79 9.51 3.62
C PRO A 4 -0.81 8.10 4.19
N LYS A 5 -1.84 7.81 5.01
CA LYS A 5 -2.07 6.47 5.57
C LYS A 5 -2.42 5.46 4.48
N TYR A 6 -2.03 4.20 4.69
CA TYR A 6 -2.49 3.09 3.86
C TYR A 6 -3.91 2.70 4.22
N ASN A 7 -4.86 2.85 3.30
CA ASN A 7 -6.28 2.55 3.51
C ASN A 7 -6.82 1.49 2.53
N GLY A 8 -5.94 0.74 1.87
CA GLY A 8 -6.33 -0.29 0.89
C GLY A 8 -6.64 0.22 -0.52
N ASN A 9 -6.64 1.53 -0.79
CA ASN A 9 -6.97 2.10 -2.11
C ASN A 9 -5.76 2.34 -3.02
N ILE A 10 -4.60 1.82 -2.64
CA ILE A 10 -3.36 1.84 -3.42
C ILE A 10 -2.72 0.45 -3.35
N HIS A 11 -1.99 0.08 -4.40
CA HIS A 11 -1.25 -1.18 -4.39
C HIS A 11 -0.20 -1.18 -3.25
N PRO A 12 -0.11 -2.23 -2.42
CA PRO A 12 0.87 -2.32 -1.33
C PRO A 12 2.30 -2.01 -1.78
N ASP A 13 2.78 -2.59 -2.88
CA ASP A 13 4.14 -2.32 -3.39
C ASP A 13 4.37 -0.85 -3.76
N GLU A 14 3.36 -0.16 -4.31
CA GLU A 14 3.48 1.25 -4.67
C GLU A 14 3.51 2.13 -3.42
N TRP A 15 2.66 1.83 -2.44
CA TRP A 15 2.68 2.53 -1.16
C TRP A 15 3.99 2.33 -0.39
N ILE A 16 4.54 1.11 -0.40
CA ILE A 16 5.85 0.79 0.18
C ILE A 16 6.97 1.58 -0.51
N LYS A 17 6.98 1.65 -1.85
CA LYS A 17 7.95 2.47 -2.58
C LYS A 17 7.83 3.95 -2.21
N ASP A 18 6.61 4.45 -2.05
CA ASP A 18 6.38 5.85 -1.69
C ASP A 18 6.85 6.16 -0.27
N ILE A 19 6.53 5.33 0.72
CA ILE A 19 7.00 5.56 2.10
C ILE A 19 8.52 5.38 2.24
N GLN A 20 9.13 4.49 1.46
CA GLN A 20 10.58 4.35 1.40
C GLN A 20 11.28 5.62 0.90
N LYS A 21 10.65 6.45 0.07
CA LYS A 21 11.22 7.77 -0.30
C LYS A 21 11.32 8.69 0.92
N PHE A 22 10.41 8.56 1.88
CA PHE A 22 10.41 9.33 3.13
C PHE A 22 11.43 8.83 4.14
N TYR A 23 11.87 7.57 4.04
CA TYR A 23 12.98 7.05 4.86
C TYR A 23 14.23 7.94 4.78
N TYR A 24 14.59 8.35 3.56
CA TYR A 24 15.73 9.24 3.33
C TYR A 24 15.55 10.62 3.98
N ILE A 25 14.32 11.13 4.01
CA ILE A 25 14.00 12.45 4.57
C ILE A 25 14.04 12.42 6.10
N TRP A 26 13.52 11.34 6.72
CA TRP A 26 13.40 11.26 8.17
C TRP A 26 14.70 10.91 8.89
N LYS A 27 15.74 10.42 8.19
CA LYS A 27 17.04 10.05 8.78
C LYS A 27 16.90 9.15 10.03
N THR A 28 15.93 8.22 9.99
CA THR A 28 15.63 7.29 11.08
C THR A 28 16.37 5.98 10.89
N THR A 29 16.43 5.18 11.95
CA THR A 29 16.89 3.78 11.83
C THR A 29 15.84 2.95 11.08
N TYR A 30 16.26 1.85 10.46
CA TYR A 30 15.34 0.91 9.81
C TYR A 30 14.20 0.43 10.73
N LYS A 31 14.52 0.20 12.01
CA LYS A 31 13.55 -0.24 13.03
C LYS A 31 12.50 0.83 13.33
N GLU A 32 12.91 2.09 13.41
CA GLU A 32 11.99 3.22 13.59
C GLU A 32 11.15 3.45 12.34
N PHE A 33 11.76 3.36 11.16
CA PHE A 33 11.06 3.44 9.89
C PHE A 33 9.96 2.38 9.77
N LEU A 34 10.26 1.12 10.11
CA LEU A 34 9.25 0.06 10.10
C LEU A 34 8.10 0.35 11.07
N ARG A 35 8.40 0.85 12.28
CA ARG A 35 7.37 1.26 13.25
C ARG A 35 6.49 2.40 12.73
N ILE A 36 7.09 3.37 12.04
CA ILE A 36 6.36 4.47 11.40
C ILE A 36 5.48 3.94 10.26
N ALA A 37 6.01 3.04 9.43
CA ALA A 37 5.23 2.43 8.36
C ALA A 37 4.00 1.67 8.92
N ILE A 38 4.18 0.88 9.98
CA ILE A 38 3.09 0.17 10.65
C ILE A 38 2.05 1.16 11.23
N SER A 39 2.49 2.26 11.85
CA SER A 39 1.56 3.25 12.43
C SER A 39 0.79 4.07 11.38
N LEU A 40 1.26 4.07 10.14
CA LEU A 40 0.60 4.71 8.99
C LEU A 40 -0.40 3.79 8.29
N VAL A 41 -0.56 2.54 8.72
CA VAL A 41 -1.65 1.67 8.24
C VAL A 41 -2.95 2.07 8.93
N ASP A 42 -4.04 2.13 8.16
CA ASP A 42 -5.36 2.41 8.69
C ASP A 42 -5.74 1.34 9.74
N PRO A 43 -6.19 1.74 10.96
CA PRO A 43 -6.52 0.79 12.03
C PRO A 43 -7.60 -0.23 11.69
N THR A 44 -8.40 0.00 10.63
CA THR A 44 -9.39 -0.96 10.14
C THR A 44 -8.75 -2.18 9.47
N ILE A 45 -7.49 -2.07 9.01
CA ILE A 45 -6.71 -3.14 8.39
C ILE A 45 -5.98 -3.90 9.50
N LYS A 46 -6.30 -5.20 9.65
CA LYS A 46 -5.74 -6.01 10.73
C LYS A 46 -4.40 -6.58 10.32
N LEU A 47 -3.34 -6.06 10.94
CA LEU A 47 -1.99 -6.59 10.78
C LEU A 47 -1.73 -7.76 11.75
N PRO A 48 -0.83 -8.70 11.38
CA PRO A 48 -0.28 -9.68 12.31
C PRO A 48 0.36 -9.02 13.54
N THR A 49 0.44 -9.76 14.64
CA THR A 49 1.03 -9.27 15.90
C THR A 49 2.51 -8.91 15.77
N GLU A 50 3.24 -9.61 14.90
CA GLU A 50 4.65 -9.37 14.64
C GLU A 50 4.89 -9.17 13.15
N ILE A 51 5.53 -8.06 12.80
CA ILE A 51 6.03 -7.73 11.47
C ILE A 51 7.49 -7.35 11.65
N ARG A 52 8.39 -8.14 11.05
CA ARG A 52 9.84 -8.07 11.25
C ARG A 52 10.53 -7.17 10.24
N ASP A 53 9.93 -7.02 9.06
CA ASP A 53 10.47 -6.23 7.96
C ASP A 53 9.35 -5.69 7.04
N ILE A 54 9.78 -4.93 6.03
CA ILE A 54 8.90 -4.30 5.04
C ILE A 54 8.26 -5.32 4.08
N GLU A 55 8.91 -6.45 3.84
CA GLU A 55 8.37 -7.50 2.97
C GLU A 55 7.18 -8.18 3.65
N GLU A 56 7.32 -8.52 4.94
CA GLU A 56 6.23 -9.02 5.77
C GLU A 56 5.08 -8.02 5.87
N LEU A 57 5.38 -6.72 6.03
CA LEU A 57 4.35 -5.68 5.99
C LEU A 57 3.61 -5.70 4.65
N CYS A 58 4.34 -5.69 3.53
CA CYS A 58 3.75 -5.69 2.19
C CYS A 58 2.87 -6.92 1.95
N ASN A 59 3.33 -8.09 2.37
CA ASN A 59 2.58 -9.34 2.25
C ASN A 59 1.31 -9.31 3.11
N ALA A 60 1.40 -8.85 4.36
CA ALA A 60 0.22 -8.68 5.22
C ALA A 60 -0.84 -7.74 4.60
N LEU A 61 -0.39 -6.63 3.98
CA LEU A 61 -1.29 -5.71 3.27
C LEU A 61 -1.92 -6.33 2.01
N LYS A 62 -1.22 -7.24 1.32
CA LYS A 62 -1.75 -7.99 0.16
C LYS A 62 -2.75 -9.07 0.58
N GLU A 63 -2.63 -9.62 1.77
CA GLU A 63 -3.55 -10.62 2.30
C GLU A 63 -4.86 -10.01 2.82
N ASP A 64 -4.87 -8.73 3.18
CA ASP A 64 -6.07 -8.05 3.66
C ASP A 64 -7.19 -7.96 2.59
N ILE A 65 -8.44 -8.02 3.06
CA ILE A 65 -9.63 -7.96 2.22
C ILE A 65 -9.74 -6.64 1.45
N SER A 66 -9.23 -5.53 2.00
CA SER A 66 -9.25 -4.23 1.34
C SER A 66 -8.50 -4.26 0.01
N PHE A 67 -7.34 -4.93 -0.02
CA PHE A 67 -6.57 -5.07 -1.26
C PHE A 67 -7.29 -5.95 -2.28
N THR A 68 -7.94 -7.02 -1.83
CA THR A 68 -8.77 -7.85 -2.71
C THR A 68 -9.93 -7.06 -3.32
N ILE A 69 -10.60 -6.23 -2.52
CA ILE A 69 -11.68 -5.33 -2.99
C ILE A 69 -11.12 -4.32 -4.02
N PHE A 70 -10.01 -3.66 -3.71
CA PHE A 70 -9.34 -2.72 -4.61
C PHE A 70 -9.02 -3.36 -5.97
N LYS A 71 -8.39 -4.56 -5.97
CA LYS A 71 -8.05 -5.29 -7.20
C LYS A 71 -9.30 -5.63 -8.02
N ASN A 72 -10.34 -6.14 -7.38
CA ASN A 72 -11.59 -6.53 -8.05
C ASN A 72 -12.33 -5.32 -8.62
N THR A 73 -12.36 -4.20 -7.90
CA THR A 73 -12.94 -2.95 -8.36
C THR A 73 -12.22 -2.43 -9.59
N ASN A 74 -10.89 -2.33 -9.55
CA ASN A 74 -10.10 -1.90 -10.72
C ASN A 74 -10.28 -2.83 -11.92
N LYS A 75 -10.34 -4.15 -11.71
CA LYS A 75 -10.62 -5.12 -12.77
C LYS A 75 -11.97 -4.86 -13.45
N ARG A 76 -13.03 -4.59 -12.67
CA ARG A 76 -14.36 -4.26 -13.21
C ARG A 76 -14.36 -2.94 -13.98
N ILE A 77 -13.68 -1.92 -13.45
CA ILE A 77 -13.51 -0.63 -14.12
C ILE A 77 -12.82 -0.85 -15.47
N LEU A 78 -11.68 -1.55 -15.49
CA LEU A 78 -10.94 -1.86 -16.72
C LEU A 78 -11.79 -2.60 -17.76
N GLN A 79 -12.62 -3.57 -17.34
CA GLN A 79 -13.54 -4.28 -18.24
C GLN A 79 -14.64 -3.40 -18.81
N SER A 80 -15.05 -2.35 -18.08
CA SER A 80 -16.07 -1.39 -18.52
C SER A 80 -15.53 -0.30 -19.44
N LEU A 81 -14.21 -0.08 -19.43
CA LEU A 81 -13.57 0.91 -20.30
C LEU A 81 -13.61 0.44 -21.76
N LYS A 82 -14.26 1.23 -22.62
CA LYS A 82 -14.19 1.03 -24.07
C LYS A 82 -12.87 1.58 -24.58
N TYR A 83 -12.05 0.72 -25.17
CA TYR A 83 -10.86 1.17 -25.89
C TYR A 83 -11.29 1.99 -27.12
N ILE A 84 -10.82 3.23 -27.19
CA ILE A 84 -11.00 4.10 -28.36
C ILE A 84 -9.65 4.09 -29.10
N PRO A 85 -9.52 3.37 -30.22
CA PRO A 85 -8.28 3.33 -30.97
C PRO A 85 -7.93 4.71 -31.57
N GLU A 86 -6.64 5.03 -31.56
CA GLU A 86 -6.13 6.32 -32.07
C GLU A 86 -6.22 6.45 -33.60
N ARG A 87 -6.31 5.32 -34.34
CA ARG A 87 -6.61 5.27 -35.78
C ARG A 87 -7.49 4.06 -36.09
N LYS A 88 -8.45 4.26 -36.99
CA LYS A 88 -9.31 3.18 -37.55
C LYS A 88 -8.55 2.28 -38.51
#